data_AF-A0A5Q2VXX2-F1
#
_entry.id   AF-A0A5Q2VXX2-F1
#
_cell.length_a   1.000
_cell.length_b   1.000
_cell.length_c   1.000
_cell.angle_alpha   90.00
_cell.angle_beta   90.00
_cell.angle_gamma   90.00
#
_symmetry.space_group_name_H-M   'P 1'
#
loop_
_entity.id
_entity.type
_entity.pdbx_description
1 polymer ?
#
loop_
_entity_poly.entity_id
_entity_poly.type
_entity_poly.pdbx_seq_one_letter_code
_entity_poly.pdbx_strand_id
1 'polypeptide(L)'
;MTDETPDRPGRDTAPEVGRRIASTAAGAVGALALAAGAFALGIVLPADGAEGVVPAPVAVGAGTTDLVCPGPPRLPTTATGDDIDYDAELGPGPAGVSTDVSAVVLGDPAATLDLLGAEDPAPLTGASAGLDEVTGPALLRAGAIRGRAPLVTARTLARADSGDLRGLASASCAVPSSSIWLVGAGTAVSSSAQLTITNSGDTPARVHLTGWSGTGPAPDIAPVLLAPASSRTVLLEAVWLADRIALHLESEGGRITAAIQDSRLDGLTPAGLDFVTSAAAPATEILLGPAPLPGYADPDDLDDSDDRDDPDDPGESADAAASVRIVNPNPTPATVDITALGEDGEAEVAGAQNLVVEAGSVTQIPLAARYAGSNGVRLRSDVPITGALELSRPGRAGVDETADPDVAPVDIAWLAAGVPSTSALLAVGAETNETHVLNPGERAARVTLTPILAGGRAGDPFELTVPPASTAAVPTPAKAVLAWQIEATEPVLATTVVTADVTDGRLLTVLPATAGIAGAAEVAVDLRIG
;
A
#
# COMPACT_ATOMS: atom_id res chain seq x y z
N MET A 1 -17.90 46.89 -33.50
CA MET A 1 -18.77 47.35 -34.59
C MET A 1 -18.97 48.85 -34.38
N THR A 2 -18.23 49.75 -35.03
CA THR A 2 -17.20 49.70 -36.11
C THR A 2 -15.98 50.55 -35.68
N ASP A 3 -14.75 50.28 -36.12
CA ASP A 3 -14.03 50.97 -37.23
C ASP A 3 -14.26 52.51 -37.33
N GLU A 4 -13.26 53.37 -37.56
CA GLU A 4 -12.00 53.20 -38.33
C GLU A 4 -10.90 54.24 -37.94
N THR A 5 -9.66 54.06 -38.42
CA THR A 5 -8.45 54.96 -38.30
C THR A 5 -8.46 56.10 -39.36
N PRO A 6 -7.37 56.84 -39.75
CA PRO A 6 -6.13 57.36 -39.10
C PRO A 6 -5.82 58.88 -39.43
N ASP A 7 -4.66 59.44 -39.02
CA ASP A 7 -3.75 60.19 -39.95
C ASP A 7 -2.28 60.38 -39.42
N ARG A 8 -1.35 60.73 -40.32
CA ARG A 8 0.10 61.06 -40.16
C ARG A 8 0.32 62.58 -40.46
N PRO A 9 1.47 63.13 -40.96
CA PRO A 9 2.93 62.93 -40.75
C PRO A 9 3.59 64.21 -40.11
N GLY A 10 4.92 64.48 -40.05
CA GLY A 10 6.14 63.68 -40.25
C GLY A 10 7.29 64.35 -41.06
N ARG A 11 8.42 64.69 -40.39
CA ARG A 11 9.77 65.20 -40.85
C ARG A 11 10.04 66.72 -40.94
N ASP A 12 11.22 67.12 -40.41
CA ASP A 12 12.35 67.84 -41.08
C ASP A 12 13.47 68.13 -40.01
N THR A 13 14.73 67.65 -40.06
CA THR A 13 15.93 67.83 -40.94
C THR A 13 16.95 68.92 -40.51
N ALA A 14 17.92 68.51 -39.66
CA ALA A 14 19.35 68.92 -39.62
C ALA A 14 19.72 70.42 -39.34
N PRO A 15 21.01 70.86 -39.25
CA PRO A 15 22.31 70.13 -39.28
C PRO A 15 23.40 70.61 -38.23
N GLU A 16 24.66 70.21 -38.47
CA GLU A 16 25.96 70.89 -38.15
C GLU A 16 26.74 70.71 -36.81
N VAL A 17 27.71 69.77 -36.84
CA VAL A 17 29.19 69.95 -36.82
C VAL A 17 29.84 71.05 -35.92
N GLY A 18 30.89 70.71 -35.12
CA GLY A 18 31.74 71.78 -34.53
C GLY A 18 32.91 71.51 -33.54
N ARG A 19 33.62 70.38 -33.58
CA ARG A 19 34.79 69.99 -32.73
C ARG A 19 35.75 71.11 -32.20
N ARG A 20 35.92 71.19 -30.85
CA ARG A 20 37.16 71.55 -30.09
C ARG A 20 37.10 70.85 -28.71
N ILE A 21 37.91 69.87 -28.31
CA ILE A 21 39.38 69.72 -28.12
C ILE A 21 39.92 70.38 -26.82
N ALA A 22 40.38 69.48 -25.92
CA ALA A 22 41.44 69.59 -24.89
C ALA A 22 41.26 70.45 -23.61
N SER A 23 41.04 69.76 -22.48
CA SER A 23 41.98 69.65 -21.34
C SER A 23 41.35 68.75 -20.25
N THR A 24 41.86 67.54 -19.94
CA THR A 24 42.89 67.24 -18.91
C THR A 24 42.66 67.98 -17.58
N ALA A 25 42.59 67.35 -16.39
CA ALA A 25 42.99 65.99 -16.02
C ALA A 25 42.32 65.49 -14.71
N ALA A 26 42.64 64.24 -14.34
CA ALA A 26 42.64 63.68 -12.97
C ALA A 26 41.32 63.68 -12.18
N GLY A 27 40.63 62.52 -12.16
CA GLY A 27 39.56 62.26 -11.18
C GLY A 27 38.86 60.89 -11.31
N ALA A 28 38.54 60.46 -12.53
CA ALA A 28 37.52 59.40 -12.72
C ALA A 28 38.04 57.97 -13.02
N VAL A 29 39.33 57.79 -13.36
CA VAL A 29 39.83 56.46 -13.79
C VAL A 29 40.29 55.57 -12.63
N GLY A 30 40.64 56.15 -11.47
CA GLY A 30 41.03 55.37 -10.28
C GLY A 30 39.87 54.61 -9.62
N ALA A 31 38.63 55.12 -9.74
CA ALA A 31 37.46 54.52 -9.09
C ALA A 31 36.93 53.28 -9.81
N LEU A 32 36.97 53.24 -11.16
CA LEU A 32 36.49 52.08 -11.92
C LEU A 32 37.44 50.87 -11.87
N ALA A 33 38.75 51.09 -11.68
CA ALA A 33 39.70 49.98 -11.47
C ALA A 33 39.47 49.26 -10.13
N LEU A 34 39.05 49.98 -9.08
CA LEU A 34 38.74 49.39 -7.77
C LEU A 34 37.35 48.72 -7.73
N ALA A 35 36.36 49.26 -8.44
CA ALA A 35 35.04 48.62 -8.56
C ALA A 35 35.10 47.29 -9.34
N ALA A 36 35.86 47.23 -10.44
CA ALA A 36 36.09 45.98 -11.17
C ALA A 36 36.95 44.98 -10.37
N GLY A 37 37.93 45.47 -9.60
CA GLY A 37 38.73 44.63 -8.70
C GLY A 37 37.90 43.95 -7.60
N ALA A 38 36.96 44.68 -6.98
CA ALA A 38 36.10 44.13 -5.93
C ALA A 38 35.14 43.03 -6.44
N PHE A 39 34.58 43.18 -7.64
CA PHE A 39 33.72 42.16 -8.25
C PHE A 39 34.48 40.95 -8.81
N ALA A 40 35.77 41.10 -9.16
CA ALA A 40 36.59 39.97 -9.61
C ALA A 40 37.21 39.17 -8.44
N LEU A 41 37.47 39.80 -7.29
CA LEU A 41 38.06 39.11 -6.12
C LEU A 41 37.06 38.22 -5.36
N GLY A 42 35.75 38.51 -5.47
CA GLY A 42 34.67 37.69 -4.88
C GLY A 42 34.43 36.34 -5.58
N ILE A 43 35.14 36.05 -6.68
CA ILE A 43 35.01 34.81 -7.47
C ILE A 43 36.24 33.89 -7.27
N VAL A 44 37.30 34.36 -6.60
CA VAL A 44 38.59 33.65 -6.47
C VAL A 44 38.97 33.36 -5.01
N LEU A 45 38.28 33.97 -4.04
CA LEU A 45 38.27 33.46 -2.67
C LEU A 45 37.27 32.31 -2.63
N PRO A 46 37.66 31.09 -2.19
CA PRO A 46 36.65 30.12 -1.77
C PRO A 46 35.84 30.81 -0.67
N ALA A 47 34.51 30.67 -0.72
CA ALA A 47 33.76 30.84 0.51
C ALA A 47 34.37 29.83 1.49
N ASP A 48 34.94 30.32 2.61
CA ASP A 48 35.20 29.45 3.75
C ASP A 48 33.90 28.72 3.98
N GLY A 49 33.94 27.39 3.79
CA GLY A 49 32.74 26.59 3.82
C GLY A 49 32.04 26.93 5.12
N ALA A 50 30.76 27.31 5.04
CA ALA A 50 29.92 27.17 6.20
C ALA A 50 30.02 25.67 6.52
N GLU A 51 30.84 25.33 7.53
CA GLU A 51 30.87 24.00 8.10
C GLU A 51 29.43 23.74 8.47
N GLY A 52 28.75 22.96 7.64
CA GLY A 52 27.43 22.47 7.95
C GLY A 52 27.63 21.76 9.26
N VAL A 53 27.13 22.38 10.34
CA VAL A 53 27.17 21.80 11.66
C VAL A 53 26.32 20.55 11.54
N VAL A 54 26.97 19.43 11.25
CA VAL A 54 26.33 18.12 11.20
C VAL A 54 25.69 18.00 12.57
N PRO A 55 24.34 18.07 12.66
CA PRO A 55 23.70 18.10 13.96
C PRO A 55 24.11 16.80 14.63
N ALA A 56 24.77 16.91 15.79
CA ALA A 56 25.24 15.75 16.51
C ALA A 56 24.03 14.81 16.69
N PRO A 57 24.09 13.54 16.21
CA PRO A 57 22.93 12.68 16.23
C PRO A 57 22.48 12.49 17.67
N VAL A 58 21.38 13.18 18.03
CA VAL A 58 20.78 13.04 19.35
C VAL A 58 20.09 11.69 19.33
N ALA A 59 20.65 10.75 20.08
CA ALA A 59 20.03 9.46 20.32
C ALA A 59 18.72 9.67 21.11
N VAL A 60 17.65 9.98 20.38
CA VAL A 60 16.29 9.79 20.87
C VAL A 60 16.14 8.29 21.10
N GLY A 61 16.07 7.89 22.37
CA GLY A 61 15.82 6.49 22.73
C GLY A 61 14.54 6.03 22.03
N ALA A 62 14.51 4.79 21.54
CA ALA A 62 13.35 4.31 20.80
C ALA A 62 12.05 4.58 21.59
N GLY A 63 11.07 5.17 20.92
CA GLY A 63 9.77 5.48 21.49
C GLY A 63 8.86 4.25 21.53
N THR A 64 7.56 4.48 21.68
CA THR A 64 6.55 3.45 21.42
C THR A 64 6.49 3.15 19.92
N THR A 65 6.32 1.87 19.58
CA THR A 65 5.90 1.45 18.25
C THR A 65 4.40 1.26 18.27
N ASP A 66 3.71 1.98 17.39
CA ASP A 66 2.27 1.89 17.20
C ASP A 66 2.00 1.15 15.87
N LEU A 67 1.12 0.15 15.88
CA LEU A 67 0.51 -0.42 14.67
C LEU A 67 -1.00 -0.18 14.72
N VAL A 68 -1.59 0.29 13.62
CA VAL A 68 -3.03 0.51 13.50
C VAL A 68 -3.64 -0.48 12.53
N CYS A 69 -4.63 -1.22 13.01
CA CYS A 69 -5.38 -2.19 12.24
C CYS A 69 -6.66 -1.54 11.67
N PRO A 70 -7.01 -1.77 10.40
CA PRO A 70 -8.33 -1.41 9.89
C PRO A 70 -9.45 -2.05 10.70
N GLY A 71 -10.58 -1.35 10.82
CA GLY A 71 -11.78 -1.88 11.46
C GLY A 71 -12.52 -2.91 10.59
N PRO A 72 -13.68 -3.41 11.03
CA PRO A 72 -14.46 -4.38 10.28
C PRO A 72 -14.96 -3.76 8.96
N PRO A 73 -15.10 -4.57 7.88
CA PRO A 73 -15.82 -4.18 6.69
C PRO A 73 -17.24 -3.69 6.98
N ARG A 74 -17.69 -2.68 6.22
CA ARG A 74 -19.01 -2.06 6.38
C ARG A 74 -19.70 -1.86 5.05
N LEU A 75 -21.03 -1.89 5.06
CA LEU A 75 -21.82 -1.57 3.88
C LEU A 75 -21.84 -0.05 3.63
N PRO A 76 -21.83 0.42 2.36
CA PRO A 76 -21.78 1.85 2.05
C PRO A 76 -22.90 2.66 2.71
N THR A 77 -24.09 2.07 2.83
CA THR A 77 -25.26 2.64 3.52
C THR A 77 -25.01 2.95 5.00
N THR A 78 -24.19 2.15 5.67
CA THR A 78 -23.84 2.33 7.10
C THR A 78 -22.74 3.37 7.33
N ALA A 79 -21.99 3.75 6.28
CA ALA A 79 -20.96 4.78 6.36
C ALA A 79 -21.53 6.21 6.26
N THR A 80 -22.77 6.37 5.77
CA THR A 80 -23.45 7.66 5.61
C THR A 80 -23.93 8.32 6.92
N GLY A 81 -23.77 7.64 8.06
CA GLY A 81 -24.14 8.13 9.40
C GLY A 81 -25.57 7.75 9.83
N ASP A 82 -25.84 7.91 11.14
CA ASP A 82 -27.07 7.46 11.83
C ASP A 82 -28.37 8.19 11.38
N ASP A 83 -28.32 9.05 10.36
CA ASP A 83 -29.47 9.81 9.85
C ASP A 83 -30.42 8.97 8.97
N ILE A 84 -30.03 7.73 8.60
CA ILE A 84 -30.90 6.77 7.91
C ILE A 84 -30.98 5.48 8.71
N ASP A 85 -32.01 5.40 9.56
CA ASP A 85 -32.37 4.22 10.35
C ASP A 85 -32.93 3.14 9.39
N TYR A 86 -32.04 2.30 8.84
CA TYR A 86 -32.43 1.13 8.05
C TYR A 86 -33.01 0.07 8.99
N ASP A 87 -34.23 -0.38 8.68
CA ASP A 87 -34.86 -1.50 9.38
C ASP A 87 -33.97 -2.75 9.27
N ALA A 88 -33.46 -3.23 10.41
CA ALA A 88 -32.55 -4.37 10.47
C ALA A 88 -33.20 -5.71 10.05
N GLU A 89 -34.54 -5.78 9.92
CA GLU A 89 -35.23 -6.93 9.33
C GLU A 89 -35.42 -6.80 7.79
N LEU A 90 -35.16 -5.62 7.19
CA LEU A 90 -35.42 -5.34 5.77
C LEU A 90 -34.24 -4.74 4.98
N GLY A 91 -33.18 -4.30 5.64
CA GLY A 91 -31.93 -3.87 5.01
C GLY A 91 -30.90 -5.00 4.97
N PRO A 92 -29.92 -4.96 4.04
CA PRO A 92 -28.70 -5.74 4.20
C PRO A 92 -27.97 -5.18 5.43
N GLY A 93 -28.07 -5.88 6.56
CA GLY A 93 -27.19 -5.64 7.70
C GLY A 93 -25.83 -6.31 7.47
N PRO A 94 -24.77 -5.94 8.21
CA PRO A 94 -23.50 -6.68 8.22
C PRO A 94 -23.62 -8.05 8.95
N ALA A 95 -24.81 -8.64 8.98
CA ALA A 95 -25.11 -9.88 9.69
C ALA A 95 -24.32 -11.03 9.06
N GLY A 96 -23.32 -11.54 9.79
CA GLY A 96 -22.41 -12.58 9.31
C GLY A 96 -20.96 -12.10 9.10
N VAL A 97 -20.67 -10.79 9.13
CA VAL A 97 -19.28 -10.32 9.16
C VAL A 97 -18.69 -10.56 10.56
N SER A 98 -17.83 -11.56 10.66
CA SER A 98 -16.90 -11.72 11.79
C SER A 98 -15.63 -10.90 11.55
N THR A 99 -15.03 -10.35 12.60
CA THR A 99 -13.73 -9.65 12.49
C THR A 99 -12.91 -9.83 13.76
N ASP A 100 -11.69 -10.36 13.62
CA ASP A 100 -10.67 -10.42 14.66
C ASP A 100 -9.48 -9.50 14.35
N VAL A 101 -8.78 -9.08 15.41
CA VAL A 101 -7.44 -8.51 15.32
C VAL A 101 -6.50 -9.36 16.13
N SER A 102 -5.47 -9.90 15.50
CA SER A 102 -4.46 -10.77 16.12
C SER A 102 -3.08 -10.10 16.09
N ALA A 103 -2.38 -10.08 17.23
CA ALA A 103 -1.10 -9.40 17.41
C ALA A 103 -0.03 -10.28 18.07
N VAL A 104 1.23 -10.10 17.66
CA VAL A 104 2.42 -10.75 18.23
C VAL A 104 3.46 -9.68 18.56
N VAL A 105 4.02 -9.78 19.76
CA VAL A 105 4.94 -8.80 20.34
C VAL A 105 6.12 -9.54 20.98
N LEU A 106 7.30 -9.46 20.37
CA LEU A 106 8.47 -10.24 20.80
C LEU A 106 9.38 -9.46 21.77
N GLY A 107 9.92 -10.18 22.75
CA GLY A 107 10.92 -9.66 23.70
C GLY A 107 10.37 -8.99 24.96
N ASP A 108 9.10 -9.24 25.28
CA ASP A 108 8.38 -8.82 26.49
C ASP A 108 8.46 -7.31 26.83
N PRO A 109 8.15 -6.39 25.89
CA PRO A 109 7.93 -4.99 26.21
C PRO A 109 6.60 -4.82 26.97
N ALA A 110 6.43 -3.67 27.63
CA ALA A 110 5.09 -3.22 27.99
C ALA A 110 4.31 -2.91 26.70
N ALA A 111 3.17 -3.56 26.50
CA ALA A 111 2.33 -3.37 25.32
C ALA A 111 0.84 -3.39 25.67
N THR A 112 0.03 -2.73 24.85
CA THR A 112 -1.44 -2.69 24.91
C THR A 112 -2.04 -2.94 23.53
N LEU A 113 -3.18 -3.62 23.48
CA LEU A 113 -3.99 -3.80 22.27
C LEU A 113 -5.44 -3.52 22.62
N ASP A 114 -6.05 -2.56 21.97
CA ASP A 114 -7.46 -2.17 22.18
C ASP A 114 -8.02 -1.45 20.94
N LEU A 115 -9.29 -1.06 20.98
CA LEU A 115 -9.87 -0.15 19.99
C LEU A 115 -9.23 1.25 20.09
N LEU A 116 -9.15 1.93 18.95
CA LEU A 116 -8.65 3.30 18.87
C LEU A 116 -9.47 4.23 19.79
N GLY A 117 -8.78 4.92 20.71
CA GLY A 117 -9.41 5.87 21.62
C GLY A 117 -9.95 5.26 22.93
N ALA A 118 -9.71 3.97 23.21
CA ALA A 118 -10.00 3.37 24.51
C ALA A 118 -9.33 4.15 25.67
N GLU A 119 -10.09 4.43 26.74
CA GLU A 119 -9.61 5.23 27.88
C GLU A 119 -8.58 4.49 28.74
N ASP A 120 -8.82 3.20 29.00
CA ASP A 120 -7.97 2.29 29.79
C ASP A 120 -7.58 1.06 28.94
N PRO A 121 -6.67 1.20 27.96
CA PRO A 121 -6.38 0.15 26.98
C PRO A 121 -5.74 -1.09 27.63
N ALA A 122 -6.25 -2.28 27.29
CA ALA A 122 -5.87 -3.52 27.94
C ALA A 122 -4.36 -3.86 27.75
N PRO A 123 -3.60 -4.14 28.84
CA PRO A 123 -2.21 -4.56 28.74
C PRO A 123 -2.10 -6.03 28.30
N LEU A 124 -1.12 -6.31 27.44
CA LEU A 124 -0.84 -7.67 26.96
C LEU A 124 -0.36 -8.57 28.11
N THR A 125 -0.96 -9.75 28.23
CA THR A 125 -0.60 -10.79 29.20
C THR A 125 0.30 -11.86 28.59
N GLY A 126 1.34 -11.40 27.87
CA GLY A 126 2.31 -12.23 27.18
C GLY A 126 2.69 -11.64 25.82
N ALA A 127 3.35 -12.44 24.99
CA ALA A 127 3.89 -12.01 23.70
C ALA A 127 2.89 -12.16 22.52
N SER A 128 1.60 -12.34 22.80
CA SER A 128 0.51 -12.38 21.82
C SER A 128 -0.82 -11.92 22.42
N ALA A 129 -1.68 -11.27 21.64
CA ALA A 129 -3.05 -10.94 22.03
C ALA A 129 -4.00 -11.00 20.82
N GLY A 130 -5.30 -11.10 21.12
CA GLY A 130 -6.38 -11.02 20.15
C GLY A 130 -7.47 -10.05 20.66
N LEU A 131 -8.20 -9.45 19.72
CA LEU A 131 -9.50 -8.82 19.94
C LEU A 131 -10.51 -9.53 19.03
N ASP A 132 -11.59 -10.03 19.61
CA ASP A 132 -12.72 -10.60 18.88
C ASP A 132 -13.83 -9.55 18.74
N GLU A 133 -14.74 -9.71 17.77
CA GLU A 133 -15.90 -8.83 17.53
C GLU A 133 -15.51 -7.33 17.39
N VAL A 134 -14.43 -7.07 16.65
CA VAL A 134 -13.84 -5.73 16.49
C VAL A 134 -14.82 -4.79 15.77
N THR A 135 -15.19 -3.66 16.40
CA THR A 135 -16.20 -2.72 15.87
C THR A 135 -15.62 -1.49 15.15
N GLY A 136 -14.32 -1.25 15.24
CA GLY A 136 -13.62 -0.10 14.64
C GLY A 136 -12.12 -0.32 14.55
N PRO A 137 -11.32 0.65 14.09
CA PRO A 137 -9.87 0.51 14.00
C PRO A 137 -9.24 0.16 15.36
N ALA A 138 -8.33 -0.80 15.38
CA ALA A 138 -7.61 -1.20 16.59
C ALA A 138 -6.19 -0.62 16.61
N LEU A 139 -5.64 -0.44 17.81
CA LEU A 139 -4.31 0.11 18.05
C LEU A 139 -3.50 -0.84 18.93
N LEU A 140 -2.45 -1.44 18.36
CA LEU A 140 -1.38 -2.05 19.12
C LEU A 140 -0.34 -0.97 19.44
N ARG A 141 0.03 -0.83 20.71
CA ARG A 141 1.12 0.05 21.15
C ARG A 141 2.11 -0.75 21.99
N ALA A 142 3.38 -0.77 21.60
CA ALA A 142 4.44 -1.49 22.31
C ALA A 142 5.62 -0.57 22.65
N GLY A 143 6.05 -0.60 23.90
CA GLY A 143 7.20 0.18 24.40
C GLY A 143 8.55 -0.37 23.94
N ALA A 144 9.58 0.46 23.99
CA ALA A 144 10.93 0.07 23.62
C ALA A 144 11.58 -0.93 24.60
N ILE A 145 12.34 -1.86 24.04
CA ILE A 145 13.11 -2.87 24.78
C ILE A 145 14.57 -2.44 24.81
N ARG A 146 15.09 -2.09 25.99
CA ARG A 146 16.49 -1.66 26.19
C ARG A 146 16.93 -0.54 25.23
N GLY A 147 16.01 0.38 24.91
CA GLY A 147 16.25 1.53 24.02
C GLY A 147 16.12 1.23 22.51
N ARG A 148 15.61 0.06 22.11
CA ARG A 148 15.31 -0.31 20.72
C ARG A 148 13.81 -0.52 20.53
N ALA A 149 13.31 -0.30 19.31
CA ALA A 149 11.94 -0.66 18.97
C ALA A 149 11.72 -2.18 19.15
N PRO A 150 10.57 -2.62 19.67
CA PRO A 150 10.22 -4.03 19.75
C PRO A 150 9.92 -4.59 18.34
N LEU A 151 10.11 -5.90 18.18
CA LEU A 151 9.61 -6.60 16.99
C LEU A 151 8.14 -6.92 17.22
N VAL A 152 7.27 -6.29 16.44
CA VAL A 152 5.81 -6.41 16.52
C VAL A 152 5.20 -6.65 15.15
N THR A 153 4.12 -7.43 15.12
CA THR A 153 3.23 -7.55 13.96
C THR A 153 1.81 -7.71 14.46
N ALA A 154 0.85 -7.24 13.68
CA ALA A 154 -0.57 -7.51 13.91
C ALA A 154 -1.29 -7.53 12.55
N ARG A 155 -2.47 -8.15 12.53
CA ARG A 155 -3.38 -8.11 11.39
C ARG A 155 -4.82 -7.91 11.87
N THR A 156 -5.66 -7.39 10.99
CA THR A 156 -7.11 -7.57 11.05
C THR A 156 -7.50 -8.67 10.05
N LEU A 157 -8.44 -9.53 10.41
CA LEU A 157 -9.03 -10.52 9.51
C LEU A 157 -10.55 -10.45 9.65
N ALA A 158 -11.25 -10.32 8.53
CA ALA A 158 -12.69 -10.29 8.48
C ALA A 158 -13.22 -11.34 7.51
N ARG A 159 -14.24 -12.08 7.91
CA ARG A 159 -14.87 -13.13 7.12
C ARG A 159 -16.39 -12.96 7.14
N ALA A 160 -17.00 -13.01 5.97
CA ALA A 160 -18.44 -13.19 5.80
C ALA A 160 -18.73 -14.28 4.76
N ASP A 161 -19.62 -15.19 5.12
CA ASP A 161 -19.91 -16.40 4.33
C ASP A 161 -21.05 -16.19 3.32
N SER A 162 -21.79 -15.07 3.43
CA SER A 162 -22.93 -14.73 2.59
C SER A 162 -23.26 -13.22 2.64
N GLY A 163 -24.23 -12.79 1.83
CA GLY A 163 -24.68 -11.41 1.71
C GLY A 163 -23.71 -10.51 0.92
N ASP A 164 -24.07 -9.23 0.76
CA ASP A 164 -23.36 -8.22 -0.05
C ASP A 164 -21.86 -8.05 0.28
N LEU A 165 -21.42 -8.47 1.47
CA LEU A 165 -20.01 -8.45 1.93
C LEU A 165 -19.36 -9.84 1.97
N ARG A 166 -19.95 -10.87 1.36
CA ARG A 166 -19.36 -12.21 1.26
C ARG A 166 -17.93 -12.12 0.69
N GLY A 167 -16.97 -12.57 1.48
CA GLY A 167 -15.56 -12.49 1.15
C GLY A 167 -14.66 -12.65 2.38
N LEU A 168 -13.35 -12.72 2.14
CA LEU A 168 -12.34 -12.76 3.18
C LEU A 168 -11.42 -11.55 3.00
N ALA A 169 -11.46 -10.62 3.95
CA ALA A 169 -10.68 -9.39 3.90
C ALA A 169 -9.61 -9.37 4.99
N SER A 170 -8.38 -8.97 4.66
CA SER A 170 -7.33 -8.88 5.67
C SER A 170 -6.32 -7.77 5.39
N ALA A 171 -5.76 -7.21 6.47
CA ALA A 171 -4.71 -6.21 6.36
C ALA A 171 -3.70 -6.35 7.50
N SER A 172 -2.41 -6.34 7.16
CA SER A 172 -1.33 -6.13 8.12
C SER A 172 -1.48 -4.74 8.74
N CYS A 173 -1.47 -4.66 10.07
CA CYS A 173 -1.65 -3.39 10.78
C CYS A 173 -0.46 -2.47 10.52
N ALA A 174 -0.75 -1.25 10.05
CA ALA A 174 0.26 -0.35 9.50
C ALA A 174 0.95 0.49 10.58
N VAL A 175 2.22 0.79 10.36
CA VAL A 175 2.94 1.83 11.12
C VAL A 175 2.48 3.21 10.63
N PRO A 176 2.12 4.17 11.51
CA PRO A 176 1.72 5.50 11.09
C PRO A 176 2.82 6.25 10.31
N SER A 177 2.46 6.79 9.14
CA SER A 177 3.31 7.53 8.19
C SER A 177 2.77 8.93 7.91
N SER A 178 3.60 9.84 7.39
CA SER A 178 3.16 11.13 6.83
C SER A 178 2.85 11.08 5.34
N SER A 179 3.15 9.97 4.67
CA SER A 179 2.96 9.74 3.23
C SER A 179 2.53 8.29 3.00
N ILE A 180 1.39 8.07 2.33
CA ILE A 180 0.81 6.74 2.10
C ILE A 180 0.35 6.63 0.64
N TRP A 181 0.74 5.55 -0.04
CA TRP A 181 0.26 5.22 -1.39
C TRP A 181 -0.70 4.03 -1.32
N LEU A 182 -1.88 4.15 -1.93
CA LEU A 182 -2.90 3.10 -1.99
C LEU A 182 -3.21 2.85 -3.46
N VAL A 183 -3.06 1.62 -3.96
CA VAL A 183 -3.31 1.27 -5.37
C VAL A 183 -4.22 0.06 -5.42
N GLY A 184 -5.46 0.25 -5.87
CA GLY A 184 -6.51 -0.77 -5.81
C GLY A 184 -7.91 -0.14 -5.78
N ALA A 185 -8.95 -0.94 -5.63
CA ALA A 185 -10.36 -0.55 -5.61
C ALA A 185 -10.94 0.14 -6.86
N GLY A 186 -12.27 0.18 -6.95
CA GLY A 186 -13.01 0.91 -7.98
C GLY A 186 -14.13 1.75 -7.36
N THR A 187 -14.50 2.83 -8.03
CA THR A 187 -15.67 3.66 -7.71
C THR A 187 -16.66 3.72 -8.87
N ALA A 188 -16.59 2.75 -9.79
CA ALA A 188 -17.56 2.59 -10.86
C ALA A 188 -18.91 2.09 -10.32
N VAL A 189 -19.95 2.11 -11.16
CA VAL A 189 -21.21 1.43 -10.83
C VAL A 189 -20.90 -0.04 -10.49
N SER A 190 -21.45 -0.53 -9.38
CA SER A 190 -21.20 -1.85 -8.77
C SER A 190 -19.88 -2.04 -8.01
N SER A 191 -19.05 -0.99 -7.86
CA SER A 191 -17.88 -0.98 -6.96
C SER A 191 -17.99 0.14 -5.91
N SER A 192 -17.60 -0.16 -4.68
CA SER A 192 -17.52 0.81 -3.57
C SER A 192 -16.12 0.83 -2.99
N ALA A 193 -15.62 2.03 -2.69
CA ALA A 193 -14.28 2.23 -2.16
C ALA A 193 -14.33 3.14 -0.93
N GLN A 194 -14.33 2.52 0.25
CA GLN A 194 -14.41 3.23 1.53
C GLN A 194 -13.01 3.45 2.12
N LEU A 195 -12.48 4.65 1.96
CA LEU A 195 -11.19 5.06 2.51
C LEU A 195 -11.33 5.39 4.00
N THR A 196 -10.74 4.57 4.87
CA THR A 196 -10.64 4.89 6.30
C THR A 196 -9.24 5.42 6.62
N ILE A 197 -9.18 6.64 7.14
CA ILE A 197 -7.94 7.32 7.55
C ILE A 197 -7.93 7.42 9.08
N THR A 198 -6.84 7.02 9.72
CA THR A 198 -6.73 6.95 11.18
C THR A 198 -5.52 7.73 11.69
N ASN A 199 -5.75 8.52 12.74
CA ASN A 199 -4.72 9.22 13.49
C ASN A 199 -4.62 8.63 14.91
N SER A 200 -3.57 7.84 15.18
CA SER A 200 -3.29 7.29 16.52
C SER A 200 -2.51 8.24 17.42
N GLY A 201 -2.15 9.43 16.91
CA GLY A 201 -1.39 10.45 17.64
C GLY A 201 -2.23 11.31 18.58
N ASP A 202 -1.52 12.10 19.38
CA ASP A 202 -2.05 13.08 20.35
C ASP A 202 -2.28 14.47 19.75
N THR A 203 -1.89 14.68 18.49
CA THR A 203 -2.00 15.93 17.72
C THR A 203 -3.02 15.79 16.58
N PRO A 204 -3.78 16.85 16.23
CA PRO A 204 -4.67 16.81 15.08
C PRO A 204 -3.88 16.76 13.76
N ALA A 205 -4.40 16.03 12.78
CA ALA A 205 -3.79 15.89 11.46
C ALA A 205 -4.68 16.48 10.37
N ARG A 206 -4.06 17.13 9.37
CA ARG A 206 -4.69 17.53 8.10
C ARG A 206 -4.11 16.66 7.00
N VAL A 207 -4.98 15.97 6.26
CA VAL A 207 -4.58 15.02 5.23
C VAL A 207 -5.00 15.55 3.87
N HIS A 208 -4.03 15.73 2.99
CA HIS A 208 -4.21 16.05 1.58
C HIS A 208 -4.29 14.75 0.78
N LEU A 209 -5.19 14.70 -0.20
CA LEU A 209 -5.43 13.51 -1.03
C LEU A 209 -5.21 13.89 -2.49
N THR A 210 -4.27 13.21 -3.15
CA THR A 210 -4.14 13.22 -4.62
C THR A 210 -4.64 11.88 -5.15
N GLY A 211 -5.46 11.89 -6.18
CA GLY A 211 -6.00 10.68 -6.79
C GLY A 211 -5.68 10.56 -8.27
N TRP A 212 -5.62 9.32 -8.76
CA TRP A 212 -5.48 8.98 -10.17
C TRP A 212 -6.46 7.87 -10.54
N SER A 213 -6.80 7.81 -11.82
CA SER A 213 -7.76 6.85 -12.38
C SER A 213 -7.30 6.31 -13.74
N GLY A 214 -8.09 5.39 -14.30
CA GLY A 214 -7.91 4.89 -15.65
C GLY A 214 -7.97 5.94 -16.77
N THR A 215 -8.49 7.15 -16.50
CA THR A 215 -8.69 8.22 -17.48
C THR A 215 -7.88 9.49 -17.18
N GLY A 216 -7.05 9.48 -16.13
CA GLY A 216 -6.25 10.63 -15.70
C GLY A 216 -6.36 10.93 -14.20
N PRO A 217 -5.88 12.09 -13.73
CA PRO A 217 -5.98 12.50 -12.33
C PRO A 217 -7.44 12.70 -11.89
N ALA A 218 -7.70 12.44 -10.61
CA ALA A 218 -8.96 12.75 -9.95
C ALA A 218 -9.22 14.27 -9.89
N PRO A 219 -10.48 14.72 -9.71
CA PRO A 219 -10.76 16.10 -9.33
C PRO A 219 -10.10 16.46 -7.98
N ASP A 220 -10.01 17.76 -7.67
CA ASP A 220 -9.47 18.25 -6.39
C ASP A 220 -10.28 17.69 -5.20
N ILE A 221 -9.60 17.00 -4.28
CA ILE A 221 -10.21 16.32 -3.13
C ILE A 221 -10.03 17.19 -1.89
N ALA A 222 -11.14 17.58 -1.25
CA ALA A 222 -11.09 18.40 -0.06
C ALA A 222 -10.25 17.74 1.07
N PRO A 223 -9.30 18.46 1.69
CA PRO A 223 -8.45 17.88 2.74
C PRO A 223 -9.26 17.36 3.94
N VAL A 224 -8.91 16.17 4.42
CA VAL A 224 -9.56 15.53 5.56
C VAL A 224 -8.92 16.02 6.86
N LEU A 225 -9.73 16.48 7.80
CA LEU A 225 -9.29 16.83 9.15
C LEU A 225 -9.59 15.67 10.10
N LEU A 226 -8.58 15.30 10.89
CA LEU A 226 -8.63 14.27 11.93
C LEU A 226 -8.27 14.88 13.29
N ALA A 227 -9.05 14.54 14.31
CA ALA A 227 -8.70 14.83 15.70
C ALA A 227 -7.60 13.86 16.19
N PRO A 228 -6.94 14.14 17.33
CA PRO A 228 -6.16 13.14 18.05
C PRO A 228 -6.97 11.85 18.30
N ALA A 229 -6.29 10.70 18.31
CA ALA A 229 -6.86 9.38 18.59
C ALA A 229 -8.22 9.10 17.88
N SER A 230 -8.33 9.46 16.60
CA SER A 230 -9.59 9.37 15.85
C SER A 230 -9.40 8.84 14.43
N SER A 231 -10.46 8.26 13.88
CA SER A 231 -10.54 7.77 12.51
C SER A 231 -11.69 8.42 11.76
N ARG A 232 -11.58 8.53 10.44
CA ARG A 232 -12.64 9.03 9.57
C ARG A 232 -12.69 8.23 8.27
N THR A 233 -13.89 7.80 7.91
CA THR A 233 -14.16 7.12 6.64
C THR A 233 -14.66 8.13 5.61
N VAL A 234 -14.22 7.97 4.36
CA VAL A 234 -14.61 8.77 3.19
C VAL A 234 -15.06 7.80 2.09
N LEU A 235 -16.30 7.97 1.64
CA LEU A 235 -16.87 7.21 0.53
C LEU A 235 -16.37 7.82 -0.79
N LEU A 236 -15.46 7.14 -1.49
CA LEU A 236 -14.75 7.75 -2.63
C LEU A 236 -15.63 7.90 -3.88
N GLU A 237 -16.61 7.00 -4.07
CA GLU A 237 -17.60 7.09 -5.15
C GLU A 237 -18.54 8.30 -5.02
N ALA A 238 -18.65 8.89 -3.83
CA ALA A 238 -19.34 10.17 -3.63
C ALA A 238 -18.50 11.38 -4.10
N VAL A 239 -17.20 11.18 -4.40
CA VAL A 239 -16.26 12.22 -4.85
C VAL A 239 -15.99 12.11 -6.35
N TRP A 240 -15.65 10.92 -6.86
CA TRP A 240 -15.54 10.65 -8.30
C TRP A 240 -15.80 9.17 -8.62
N LEU A 241 -16.27 8.91 -9.84
CA LEU A 241 -16.49 7.56 -10.37
C LEU A 241 -15.35 7.16 -11.31
N ALA A 242 -14.72 6.00 -11.07
CA ALA A 242 -13.64 5.45 -11.87
C ALA A 242 -13.58 3.92 -11.76
N ASP A 243 -13.21 3.25 -12.86
CA ASP A 243 -13.06 1.80 -12.95
C ASP A 243 -11.89 1.24 -12.11
N ARG A 244 -10.78 1.99 -12.06
CA ARG A 244 -9.60 1.71 -11.24
C ARG A 244 -9.07 3.01 -10.65
N ILE A 245 -8.70 2.98 -9.38
CA ILE A 245 -8.13 4.16 -8.69
C ILE A 245 -6.76 3.87 -8.06
N ALA A 246 -6.05 4.96 -7.77
CA ALA A 246 -4.90 5.01 -6.88
C ALA A 246 -4.91 6.35 -6.13
N LEU A 247 -4.45 6.35 -4.87
CA LEU A 247 -4.37 7.53 -4.02
C LEU A 247 -2.98 7.72 -3.43
N HIS A 248 -2.62 8.98 -3.23
CA HIS A 248 -1.50 9.41 -2.40
C HIS A 248 -2.03 10.35 -1.31
N LEU A 249 -1.77 9.99 -0.05
CA LEU A 249 -2.18 10.75 1.12
C LEU A 249 -0.95 11.40 1.74
N GLU A 250 -1.00 12.71 1.95
CA GLU A 250 0.06 13.48 2.62
C GLU A 250 -0.49 14.14 3.88
N SER A 251 0.16 13.94 5.03
CA SER A 251 -0.33 14.42 6.32
C SER A 251 0.53 15.55 6.90
N GLU A 252 -0.12 16.68 7.18
CA GLU A 252 0.42 17.79 7.96
C GLU A 252 -0.01 17.65 9.44
N GLY A 253 0.93 17.88 10.36
CA GLY A 253 0.63 17.97 11.81
C GLY A 253 0.62 16.64 12.57
N GLY A 254 0.56 15.49 11.90
CA GLY A 254 0.60 14.16 12.51
C GLY A 254 1.02 13.06 11.54
N ARG A 255 1.17 11.83 12.05
CA ARG A 255 1.31 10.62 11.24
C ARG A 255 -0.01 9.84 11.27
N ILE A 256 -0.40 9.29 10.14
CA ILE A 256 -1.67 8.59 9.93
C ILE A 256 -1.43 7.16 9.45
N THR A 257 -2.46 6.32 9.51
CA THR A 257 -2.58 5.13 8.65
C THR A 257 -3.82 5.28 7.78
N ALA A 258 -3.87 4.53 6.69
CA ALA A 258 -5.04 4.49 5.81
C ALA A 258 -5.15 3.13 5.12
N ALA A 259 -6.40 2.72 4.85
CA ALA A 259 -6.73 1.59 4.00
C ALA A 259 -8.05 1.89 3.25
N ILE A 260 -8.23 1.31 2.08
CA ILE A 260 -9.52 1.32 1.37
C ILE A 260 -10.15 -0.06 1.52
N GLN A 261 -11.39 -0.14 1.98
CA GLN A 261 -12.21 -1.33 1.75
C GLN A 261 -12.71 -1.28 0.30
N ASP A 262 -12.28 -2.24 -0.52
CA ASP A 262 -12.82 -2.48 -1.86
C ASP A 262 -13.93 -3.52 -1.73
N SER A 263 -15.17 -3.15 -2.06
CA SER A 263 -16.31 -4.08 -2.04
C SER A 263 -17.13 -3.94 -3.31
N ARG A 264 -17.44 -5.06 -3.97
CA ARG A 264 -18.05 -5.09 -5.29
C ARG A 264 -19.25 -6.03 -5.35
N LEU A 265 -20.18 -5.70 -6.24
CA LEU A 265 -21.34 -6.51 -6.58
C LEU A 265 -21.41 -6.69 -8.11
N ASP A 266 -22.00 -7.79 -8.58
CA ASP A 266 -22.56 -7.89 -9.93
C ASP A 266 -24.07 -8.10 -9.80
N GLY A 267 -24.83 -7.04 -10.09
CA GLY A 267 -26.25 -6.96 -9.75
C GLY A 267 -26.48 -7.03 -8.24
N LEU A 268 -26.86 -8.21 -7.74
CA LEU A 268 -27.02 -8.55 -6.33
C LEU A 268 -26.04 -9.62 -5.85
N THR A 269 -25.22 -10.19 -6.74
CA THR A 269 -24.24 -11.23 -6.41
C THR A 269 -22.94 -10.61 -5.90
N PRO A 270 -22.37 -11.07 -4.78
CA PRO A 270 -21.08 -10.58 -4.27
C PRO A 270 -19.94 -10.79 -5.28
N ALA A 271 -19.20 -9.73 -5.59
CA ALA A 271 -18.14 -9.72 -6.61
C ALA A 271 -16.75 -9.32 -6.07
N GLY A 272 -16.58 -9.33 -4.74
CA GLY A 272 -15.29 -9.23 -4.06
C GLY A 272 -15.31 -8.33 -2.83
N LEU A 273 -14.53 -8.68 -1.81
CA LEU A 273 -14.25 -7.85 -0.63
C LEU A 273 -12.81 -8.04 -0.15
N ASP A 274 -11.98 -6.98 -0.16
CA ASP A 274 -10.69 -6.98 0.56
C ASP A 274 -10.20 -5.55 0.89
N PHE A 275 -9.09 -5.43 1.63
CA PHE A 275 -8.45 -4.16 1.97
C PHE A 275 -7.27 -3.80 1.06
N VAL A 276 -7.37 -2.67 0.37
CA VAL A 276 -6.20 -2.02 -0.25
C VAL A 276 -5.35 -1.38 0.85
N THR A 277 -4.13 -1.90 1.02
CA THR A 277 -3.16 -1.46 2.03
C THR A 277 -2.03 -0.59 1.42
N SER A 278 -1.14 -0.07 2.26
CA SER A 278 -0.07 0.84 1.84
C SER A 278 0.95 0.14 0.92
N ALA A 279 1.07 0.63 -0.31
CA ALA A 279 2.15 0.28 -1.23
C ALA A 279 3.46 0.99 -0.86
N ALA A 280 4.57 0.43 -1.34
CA ALA A 280 5.86 1.10 -1.40
C ALA A 280 5.76 2.41 -2.19
N ALA A 281 6.56 3.41 -1.80
CA ALA A 281 6.63 4.69 -2.51
C ALA A 281 7.11 4.50 -3.97
N PRO A 282 6.70 5.36 -4.92
CA PRO A 282 7.06 5.23 -6.32
C PRO A 282 8.57 5.12 -6.57
N ALA A 283 8.96 4.13 -7.37
CA ALA A 283 10.35 3.83 -7.71
C ALA A 283 10.47 3.30 -9.15
N THR A 284 11.69 3.31 -9.70
CA THR A 284 11.99 2.78 -11.05
C THR A 284 12.08 1.25 -11.09
N GLU A 285 12.12 0.59 -9.93
CA GLU A 285 11.88 -0.84 -9.79
C GLU A 285 10.95 -1.05 -8.60
N ILE A 286 9.86 -1.78 -8.80
CA ILE A 286 8.94 -2.20 -7.73
C ILE A 286 8.70 -3.71 -7.78
N LEU A 287 8.32 -4.25 -6.63
CA LEU A 287 8.13 -5.69 -6.43
C LEU A 287 6.75 -5.94 -5.82
N LEU A 288 6.00 -6.83 -6.43
CA LEU A 288 4.73 -7.38 -5.95
C LEU A 288 4.96 -8.84 -5.58
N GLY A 289 4.18 -9.37 -4.64
CA GLY A 289 4.25 -10.79 -4.31
C GLY A 289 5.32 -11.16 -3.27
N PRO A 290 5.55 -12.48 -3.09
CA PRO A 290 4.97 -13.56 -3.89
C PRO A 290 3.47 -13.77 -3.59
N ALA A 291 2.73 -14.37 -4.53
CA ALA A 291 1.35 -14.80 -4.32
C ALA A 291 1.05 -16.02 -5.21
N PRO A 292 0.05 -16.85 -4.86
CA PRO A 292 -0.40 -17.95 -5.72
C PRO A 292 -1.20 -17.35 -6.86
N LEU A 293 -0.54 -17.15 -8.00
CA LEU A 293 -1.26 -16.78 -9.22
C LEU A 293 -2.04 -18.01 -9.70
N PRO A 294 -3.31 -17.85 -10.10
CA PRO A 294 -4.12 -18.98 -10.53
C PRO A 294 -3.63 -19.57 -11.85
N GLY A 295 -3.74 -20.89 -11.98
CA GLY A 295 -3.60 -21.58 -13.25
C GLY A 295 -4.82 -21.40 -14.15
N TYR A 296 -4.68 -21.83 -15.41
CA TYR A 296 -5.83 -22.07 -16.27
C TYR A 296 -6.11 -23.55 -16.13
N ALA A 297 -7.21 -23.90 -15.45
CA ALA A 297 -7.77 -25.22 -15.65
C ALA A 297 -8.24 -25.26 -17.12
N ASP A 298 -7.68 -26.17 -17.91
CA ASP A 298 -8.12 -26.35 -19.28
C ASP A 298 -9.60 -26.77 -19.24
N PRO A 299 -10.53 -26.09 -19.94
CA PRO A 299 -11.93 -26.48 -19.96
C PRO A 299 -12.15 -27.87 -20.58
N ASP A 300 -11.16 -28.43 -21.29
CA ASP A 300 -11.15 -29.83 -21.75
C ASP A 300 -10.57 -30.82 -20.69
N ASP A 301 -9.87 -30.33 -19.64
CA ASP A 301 -9.47 -31.11 -18.44
C ASP A 301 -10.51 -31.02 -17.30
N LEU A 302 -11.47 -30.08 -17.39
CA LEU A 302 -12.69 -30.11 -16.59
C LEU A 302 -13.58 -31.26 -17.06
N ASP A 303 -13.35 -32.46 -16.50
CA ASP A 303 -14.17 -33.65 -16.79
C ASP A 303 -15.66 -33.30 -16.74
N ASP A 304 -16.37 -33.61 -17.83
CA ASP A 304 -17.82 -33.43 -17.96
C ASP A 304 -18.62 -34.47 -17.16
N SER A 305 -17.94 -35.25 -16.31
CA SER A 305 -18.50 -35.97 -15.17
C SER A 305 -19.26 -35.08 -14.16
N ASP A 306 -20.24 -35.71 -13.50
CA ASP A 306 -21.01 -35.12 -12.39
C ASP A 306 -20.16 -35.00 -11.08
N ASP A 307 -18.82 -35.16 -11.13
CA ASP A 307 -17.94 -35.15 -9.95
C ASP A 307 -17.70 -33.72 -9.38
N ARG A 308 -18.34 -32.68 -9.95
CA ARG A 308 -18.48 -31.34 -9.33
C ARG A 308 -19.28 -31.36 -8.02
N ASP A 309 -19.97 -32.46 -7.76
CA ASP A 309 -20.68 -32.77 -6.52
C ASP A 309 -19.80 -33.44 -5.45
N ASP A 310 -18.48 -33.60 -5.65
CA ASP A 310 -17.58 -33.99 -4.55
C ASP A 310 -17.40 -32.81 -3.57
N PRO A 311 -17.89 -32.88 -2.32
CA PRO A 311 -17.70 -31.82 -1.35
C PRO A 311 -16.27 -31.76 -0.80
N ASP A 312 -15.44 -32.78 -1.05
CA ASP A 312 -14.06 -32.87 -0.55
C ASP A 312 -13.01 -32.36 -1.57
N ASP A 313 -13.40 -32.02 -2.82
CA ASP A 313 -12.56 -31.27 -3.78
C ASP A 313 -13.10 -29.85 -4.02
N PRO A 314 -12.50 -28.80 -3.42
CA PRO A 314 -12.97 -27.43 -3.57
C PRO A 314 -12.71 -26.84 -4.97
N GLY A 315 -11.95 -27.54 -5.83
CA GLY A 315 -11.63 -27.13 -7.20
C GLY A 315 -10.68 -25.94 -7.32
N GLU A 316 -9.88 -25.92 -8.38
CA GLU A 316 -9.24 -24.69 -8.85
C GLU A 316 -10.16 -24.05 -9.90
N SER A 317 -10.90 -23.01 -9.51
CA SER A 317 -11.87 -22.34 -10.38
C SER A 317 -11.20 -21.88 -11.69
N ALA A 318 -11.64 -22.42 -12.83
CA ALA A 318 -11.04 -22.16 -14.14
C ALA A 318 -11.00 -20.67 -14.54
N ASP A 319 -11.92 -19.88 -13.99
CA ASP A 319 -12.06 -18.44 -14.19
C ASP A 319 -11.33 -17.59 -13.12
N ALA A 320 -10.51 -18.21 -12.25
CA ALA A 320 -9.65 -17.47 -11.34
C ALA A 320 -8.60 -16.67 -12.13
N ALA A 321 -8.38 -15.42 -11.73
CA ALA A 321 -7.52 -14.49 -12.46
C ALA A 321 -6.58 -13.71 -11.54
N ALA A 322 -5.51 -13.19 -12.13
CA ALA A 322 -4.60 -12.26 -11.49
C ALA A 322 -4.30 -11.08 -12.42
N SER A 323 -4.08 -9.90 -11.87
CA SER A 323 -3.69 -8.73 -12.65
C SER A 323 -2.83 -7.75 -11.86
N VAL A 324 -1.96 -7.04 -12.56
CA VAL A 324 -1.08 -6.02 -12.01
C VAL A 324 -1.68 -4.66 -12.24
N ARG A 325 -1.88 -3.88 -11.19
CA ARG A 325 -2.32 -2.49 -11.25
C ARG A 325 -1.14 -1.57 -10.99
N ILE A 326 -0.92 -0.62 -11.90
CA ILE A 326 0.19 0.34 -11.88
C ILE A 326 -0.39 1.76 -11.85
N VAL A 327 0.14 2.62 -10.98
CA VAL A 327 -0.04 4.07 -11.09
C VAL A 327 1.24 4.73 -11.57
N ASN A 328 1.11 5.58 -12.59
CA ASN A 328 2.13 6.53 -12.99
C ASN A 328 1.74 7.94 -12.50
N PRO A 329 2.28 8.41 -11.37
CA PRO A 329 1.97 9.74 -10.84
C PRO A 329 2.67 10.88 -11.59
N ASN A 330 3.56 10.58 -12.54
CA ASN A 330 4.40 11.56 -13.22
C ASN A 330 3.64 12.31 -14.33
N PRO A 331 4.06 13.55 -14.68
CA PRO A 331 3.51 14.30 -15.81
C PRO A 331 3.97 13.80 -17.19
N THR A 332 4.70 12.69 -17.25
CA THR A 332 5.19 12.04 -18.48
C THR A 332 4.79 10.57 -18.48
N PRO A 333 4.49 9.96 -19.65
CA PRO A 333 4.28 8.53 -19.74
C PRO A 333 5.48 7.75 -19.22
N ALA A 334 5.21 6.57 -18.66
CA ALA A 334 6.20 5.62 -18.18
C ALA A 334 6.30 4.43 -19.14
N THR A 335 7.52 3.99 -19.43
CA THR A 335 7.79 2.74 -20.15
C THR A 335 8.09 1.66 -19.12
N VAL A 336 7.32 0.57 -19.11
CA VAL A 336 7.38 -0.47 -18.07
C VAL A 336 7.63 -1.85 -18.66
N ASP A 337 8.59 -2.59 -18.09
CA ASP A 337 8.80 -4.01 -18.33
C ASP A 337 8.33 -4.83 -17.12
N ILE A 338 7.55 -5.89 -17.36
CA ILE A 338 7.01 -6.77 -16.31
C ILE A 338 7.63 -8.18 -16.42
N THR A 339 8.16 -8.67 -15.31
CA THR A 339 8.79 -10.00 -15.18
C THR A 339 8.15 -10.77 -14.03
N ALA A 340 7.68 -11.99 -14.30
CA ALA A 340 7.27 -12.93 -13.26
C ALA A 340 8.50 -13.60 -12.65
N LEU A 341 8.48 -13.81 -11.34
CA LEU A 341 9.55 -14.44 -10.57
C LEU A 341 8.96 -15.68 -9.91
N GLY A 342 9.16 -16.86 -10.49
CA GLY A 342 8.63 -18.14 -10.01
C GLY A 342 9.70 -19.02 -9.36
N GLU A 343 9.35 -20.26 -9.02
CA GLU A 343 10.30 -21.19 -8.39
C GLU A 343 11.47 -21.53 -9.34
N ASP A 344 11.17 -21.67 -10.64
CA ASP A 344 12.15 -21.86 -11.72
C ASP A 344 12.95 -20.58 -12.09
N GLY A 345 12.63 -19.43 -11.48
CA GLY A 345 13.30 -18.14 -11.70
C GLY A 345 12.50 -17.16 -12.56
N GLU A 346 13.22 -16.33 -13.34
CA GLU A 346 12.64 -15.22 -14.10
C GLU A 346 11.94 -15.68 -15.39
N ALA A 347 10.70 -15.21 -15.60
CA ALA A 347 9.96 -15.40 -16.84
C ALA A 347 9.37 -14.06 -17.31
N GLU A 348 9.70 -13.65 -18.55
CA GLU A 348 9.17 -12.42 -19.15
C GLU A 348 7.65 -12.51 -19.32
N VAL A 349 6.91 -11.46 -18.95
CA VAL A 349 5.46 -11.40 -19.18
C VAL A 349 5.19 -11.02 -20.64
N ALA A 350 4.95 -12.02 -21.49
CA ALA A 350 4.65 -11.80 -22.91
C ALA A 350 3.46 -10.83 -23.08
N GLY A 351 3.68 -9.76 -23.85
CA GLY A 351 2.75 -8.64 -24.02
C GLY A 351 2.97 -7.45 -23.08
N ALA A 352 3.81 -7.59 -22.06
CA ALA A 352 4.09 -6.56 -21.05
C ALA A 352 5.59 -6.16 -21.01
N GLN A 353 6.22 -6.11 -22.18
CA GLN A 353 7.50 -5.44 -22.40
C GLN A 353 7.26 -4.07 -23.03
N ASN A 354 8.02 -3.05 -22.62
CA ASN A 354 7.88 -1.67 -23.08
C ASN A 354 6.43 -1.15 -23.02
N LEU A 355 5.68 -1.58 -22.00
CA LEU A 355 4.29 -1.17 -21.79
C LEU A 355 4.25 0.32 -21.45
N VAL A 356 3.48 1.09 -22.21
CA VAL A 356 3.27 2.51 -21.91
C VAL A 356 2.16 2.66 -20.87
N VAL A 357 2.49 3.25 -19.72
CA VAL A 357 1.53 3.69 -18.71
C VAL A 357 1.45 5.22 -18.81
N GLU A 358 0.31 5.74 -19.24
CA GLU A 358 0.14 7.16 -19.55
C GLU A 358 0.38 8.08 -18.35
N ALA A 359 0.75 9.34 -18.62
CA ALA A 359 1.03 10.34 -17.60
C ALA A 359 -0.17 10.55 -16.66
N GLY A 360 0.05 10.54 -15.33
CA GLY A 360 -0.99 10.79 -14.34
C GLY A 360 -2.16 9.80 -14.44
N SER A 361 -1.90 8.51 -14.68
CA SER A 361 -2.94 7.50 -14.91
C SER A 361 -2.70 6.20 -14.13
N VAL A 362 -3.76 5.39 -14.05
CA VAL A 362 -3.73 4.03 -13.53
C VAL A 362 -3.98 3.05 -14.68
N THR A 363 -3.14 2.02 -14.81
CA THR A 363 -3.29 0.94 -15.81
C THR A 363 -3.39 -0.40 -15.09
N GLN A 364 -4.18 -1.33 -15.64
CA GLN A 364 -4.33 -2.69 -15.12
C GLN A 364 -4.00 -3.70 -16.23
N ILE A 365 -3.16 -4.68 -15.91
CA ILE A 365 -2.59 -5.64 -16.85
C ILE A 365 -2.94 -7.05 -16.35
N PRO A 366 -3.78 -7.82 -17.07
CA PRO A 366 -4.04 -9.21 -16.70
C PRO A 366 -2.75 -10.04 -16.84
N LEU A 367 -2.51 -10.91 -15.87
CA LEU A 367 -1.44 -11.91 -15.94
C LEU A 367 -1.99 -13.19 -16.58
N ALA A 368 -1.21 -13.77 -17.48
CA ALA A 368 -1.59 -15.02 -18.13
C ALA A 368 -1.35 -16.20 -17.18
N ALA A 369 -2.29 -17.14 -17.13
CA ALA A 369 -2.27 -18.26 -16.18
C ALA A 369 -1.10 -19.25 -16.34
N ARG A 370 -0.27 -19.10 -17.38
CA ARG A 370 1.05 -19.78 -17.49
C ARG A 370 2.04 -19.41 -16.37
N TYR A 371 1.72 -18.40 -15.56
CA TYR A 371 2.45 -18.03 -14.34
C TYR A 371 1.81 -18.61 -13.08
N ALA A 372 1.12 -19.75 -13.19
CA ALA A 372 0.49 -20.43 -12.06
C ALA A 372 1.45 -20.68 -10.88
N GLY A 373 0.89 -20.76 -9.67
CA GLY A 373 1.63 -21.06 -8.45
C GLY A 373 2.30 -19.84 -7.82
N SER A 374 3.22 -20.08 -6.89
CA SER A 374 3.86 -19.02 -6.10
C SER A 374 4.78 -18.14 -6.95
N ASN A 375 4.31 -16.95 -7.32
CA ASN A 375 5.06 -16.03 -8.17
C ASN A 375 5.11 -14.61 -7.56
N GLY A 376 6.28 -14.01 -7.61
CA GLY A 376 6.44 -12.56 -7.50
C GLY A 376 6.30 -11.88 -8.85
N VAL A 377 6.14 -10.56 -8.86
CA VAL A 377 6.20 -9.75 -10.08
C VAL A 377 7.15 -8.59 -9.86
N ARG A 378 8.19 -8.48 -10.70
CA ARG A 378 9.05 -7.30 -10.78
C ARG A 378 8.58 -6.41 -11.92
N LEU A 379 8.47 -5.12 -11.65
CA LEU A 379 8.24 -4.10 -12.66
C LEU A 379 9.46 -3.19 -12.70
N ARG A 380 9.98 -2.93 -13.89
CA ARG A 380 11.05 -1.94 -14.14
C ARG A 380 10.51 -0.82 -15.00
N SER A 381 10.86 0.42 -14.68
CA SER A 381 10.37 1.60 -15.36
C SER A 381 11.43 2.70 -15.52
N ASP A 382 11.30 3.49 -16.57
CA ASP A 382 12.12 4.68 -16.84
C ASP A 382 11.81 5.87 -15.90
N VAL A 383 10.64 5.87 -15.26
CA VAL A 383 10.22 6.87 -14.25
C VAL A 383 9.65 6.20 -12.99
N PRO A 384 9.55 6.90 -11.84
CA PRO A 384 9.04 6.29 -10.61
C PRO A 384 7.56 5.91 -10.69
N ILE A 385 7.24 4.63 -10.51
CA ILE A 385 5.87 4.09 -10.47
C ILE A 385 5.63 3.31 -9.17
N THR A 386 4.37 3.10 -8.80
CA THR A 386 4.02 2.10 -7.76
C THR A 386 2.78 1.30 -8.19
N GLY A 387 2.42 0.26 -7.44
CA GLY A 387 1.40 -0.69 -7.87
C GLY A 387 0.92 -1.67 -6.80
N ALA A 388 0.03 -2.55 -7.23
CA ALA A 388 -0.49 -3.68 -6.47
C ALA A 388 -0.81 -4.85 -7.42
N LEU A 389 -0.85 -6.06 -6.86
CA LEU A 389 -1.42 -7.24 -7.49
C LEU A 389 -2.87 -7.40 -7.01
N GLU A 390 -3.78 -7.67 -7.95
CA GLU A 390 -5.16 -8.07 -7.69
C GLU A 390 -5.28 -9.56 -8.04
N LEU A 391 -5.83 -10.36 -7.12
CA LEU A 391 -6.28 -11.73 -7.37
C LEU A 391 -7.81 -11.75 -7.34
N SER A 392 -8.43 -12.60 -8.15
CA SER A 392 -9.87 -12.87 -8.09
C SER A 392 -10.14 -14.36 -8.23
N ARG A 393 -11.04 -14.90 -7.40
CA ARG A 393 -11.45 -16.31 -7.42
C ARG A 393 -12.98 -16.42 -7.41
N PRO A 394 -13.58 -16.88 -8.52
CA PRO A 394 -14.99 -17.24 -8.56
C PRO A 394 -15.32 -18.46 -7.70
N GLY A 395 -16.50 -18.44 -7.08
CA GLY A 395 -17.17 -19.59 -6.48
C GLY A 395 -18.10 -20.29 -7.49
N ARG A 396 -19.14 -20.92 -6.97
CA ARG A 396 -20.15 -21.70 -7.71
C ARG A 396 -21.50 -20.96 -7.73
N ALA A 397 -22.05 -20.74 -8.92
CA ALA A 397 -23.40 -20.19 -9.07
C ALA A 397 -24.48 -21.19 -8.62
N GLY A 398 -25.68 -20.70 -8.26
CA GLY A 398 -26.84 -21.55 -7.95
C GLY A 398 -26.77 -22.35 -6.64
N VAL A 399 -25.75 -22.14 -5.80
CA VAL A 399 -25.61 -22.80 -4.49
C VAL A 399 -26.42 -22.09 -3.40
N ASP A 400 -26.52 -20.76 -3.45
CA ASP A 400 -27.38 -19.96 -2.57
C ASP A 400 -28.73 -19.72 -3.27
N GLU A 401 -29.82 -20.25 -2.70
CA GLU A 401 -31.20 -20.10 -3.21
C GLU A 401 -31.68 -18.63 -3.22
N THR A 402 -30.99 -17.71 -2.54
CA THR A 402 -31.29 -16.28 -2.49
C THR A 402 -30.50 -15.43 -3.49
N ALA A 403 -29.43 -15.99 -4.06
CA ALA A 403 -28.58 -15.33 -5.06
C ALA A 403 -29.11 -15.55 -6.50
N ASP A 404 -28.48 -14.90 -7.48
CA ASP A 404 -28.75 -15.19 -8.89
C ASP A 404 -28.18 -16.58 -9.25
N PRO A 405 -28.99 -17.53 -9.75
CA PRO A 405 -28.52 -18.89 -10.03
C PRO A 405 -27.58 -18.97 -11.23
N ASP A 406 -27.55 -17.95 -12.10
CA ASP A 406 -26.74 -17.92 -13.32
C ASP A 406 -25.41 -17.13 -13.13
N VAL A 407 -25.21 -16.46 -11.99
CA VAL A 407 -24.02 -15.61 -11.71
C VAL A 407 -23.25 -16.13 -10.50
N ALA A 408 -22.00 -16.55 -10.70
CA ALA A 408 -21.15 -17.01 -9.61
C ALA A 408 -20.63 -15.83 -8.76
N PRO A 409 -20.62 -15.96 -7.42
CA PRO A 409 -19.97 -14.97 -6.57
C PRO A 409 -18.45 -15.00 -6.76
N VAL A 410 -17.80 -13.86 -6.57
CA VAL A 410 -16.34 -13.72 -6.71
C VAL A 410 -15.76 -13.18 -5.41
N ASP A 411 -14.65 -13.75 -4.98
CA ASP A 411 -13.80 -13.20 -3.92
C ASP A 411 -12.55 -12.55 -4.54
N ILE A 412 -11.98 -11.54 -3.90
CA ILE A 412 -10.80 -10.82 -4.40
C ILE A 412 -9.74 -10.67 -3.32
N ALA A 413 -8.49 -10.48 -3.71
CA ALA A 413 -7.43 -10.09 -2.78
C ALA A 413 -6.48 -9.05 -3.35
N TRP A 414 -6.05 -8.12 -2.50
CA TRP A 414 -5.12 -7.04 -2.83
C TRP A 414 -3.76 -7.24 -2.17
N LEU A 415 -2.69 -7.22 -2.97
CA LEU A 415 -1.32 -7.23 -2.47
C LEU A 415 -0.53 -6.03 -3.01
N ALA A 416 -0.34 -5.03 -2.15
CA ALA A 416 0.39 -3.82 -2.48
C ALA A 416 1.91 -4.06 -2.70
N ALA A 417 2.58 -3.17 -3.45
CA ALA A 417 4.02 -3.26 -3.67
C ALA A 417 4.81 -3.24 -2.36
N GLY A 418 5.75 -4.16 -2.21
CA GLY A 418 6.55 -4.36 -0.99
C GLY A 418 7.99 -3.84 -1.11
N VAL A 419 8.60 -3.58 0.04
CA VAL A 419 10.05 -3.31 0.15
C VAL A 419 10.74 -4.55 0.73
N PRO A 420 11.67 -5.22 0.01
CA PRO A 420 12.38 -6.38 0.52
C PRO A 420 13.20 -6.06 1.78
N SER A 421 13.28 -7.01 2.72
CA SER A 421 14.00 -6.83 3.98
C SER A 421 14.74 -8.10 4.41
N THR A 422 15.78 -7.94 5.22
CA THR A 422 16.54 -9.07 5.82
C THR A 422 15.97 -9.53 7.15
N SER A 423 14.97 -8.83 7.68
CA SER A 423 14.24 -9.21 8.90
C SER A 423 12.80 -8.73 8.80
N ALA A 424 11.84 -9.62 9.03
CA ALA A 424 10.41 -9.33 8.98
C ALA A 424 9.61 -10.17 9.98
N LEU A 425 8.39 -9.74 10.27
CA LEU A 425 7.37 -10.53 10.95
C LEU A 425 6.14 -10.67 10.05
N LEU A 426 5.59 -11.87 9.98
CA LEU A 426 4.42 -12.18 9.16
C LEU A 426 3.35 -12.84 10.03
N ALA A 427 2.22 -12.16 10.26
CA ALA A 427 1.10 -12.68 11.04
C ALA A 427 0.28 -13.71 10.20
N VAL A 428 0.19 -14.94 10.69
CA VAL A 428 -0.48 -16.06 9.98
C VAL A 428 -1.71 -16.60 10.72
N GLY A 429 -1.73 -16.55 12.05
CA GLY A 429 -2.89 -16.95 12.85
C GLY A 429 -3.32 -18.42 12.68
N ALA A 430 -4.52 -18.75 13.16
CA ALA A 430 -4.97 -20.13 13.31
C ALA A 430 -5.52 -20.79 12.03
N GLU A 431 -5.82 -19.99 11.00
CA GLU A 431 -6.51 -20.43 9.78
C GLU A 431 -5.66 -21.28 8.84
N THR A 432 -6.25 -21.75 7.74
CA THR A 432 -5.51 -22.40 6.65
C THR A 432 -4.67 -21.37 5.92
N ASN A 433 -3.35 -21.46 6.10
CA ASN A 433 -2.39 -20.51 5.54
C ASN A 433 -1.35 -21.21 4.68
N GLU A 434 -0.98 -20.57 3.56
CA GLU A 434 0.21 -20.91 2.79
C GLU A 434 1.17 -19.71 2.82
N THR A 435 2.42 -19.93 3.23
CA THR A 435 3.43 -18.87 3.31
C THR A 435 4.41 -19.01 2.16
N HIS A 436 4.76 -17.90 1.53
CA HIS A 436 5.67 -17.86 0.39
C HIS A 436 6.77 -16.82 0.60
N VAL A 437 7.96 -17.08 0.04
CA VAL A 437 9.10 -16.15 0.09
C VAL A 437 9.61 -15.88 -1.32
N LEU A 438 9.87 -14.61 -1.63
CA LEU A 438 10.48 -14.14 -2.88
C LEU A 438 11.87 -13.59 -2.58
N ASN A 439 12.87 -14.07 -3.31
CA ASN A 439 14.18 -13.46 -3.37
C ASN A 439 14.32 -12.66 -4.69
N PRO A 440 14.17 -11.32 -4.66
CA PRO A 440 14.31 -10.49 -5.85
C PRO A 440 15.77 -10.24 -6.28
N GLY A 441 16.76 -10.68 -5.49
CA GLY A 441 18.17 -10.36 -5.67
C GLY A 441 18.94 -11.31 -6.60
N GLU A 442 20.16 -10.92 -6.95
CA GLU A 442 21.09 -11.68 -7.81
C GLU A 442 21.86 -12.80 -7.07
N ARG A 443 21.67 -12.94 -5.76
CA ARG A 443 22.35 -13.92 -4.90
C ARG A 443 21.32 -14.81 -4.22
N ALA A 444 21.68 -16.07 -3.98
CA ALA A 444 20.81 -16.98 -3.25
C ALA A 444 20.65 -16.52 -1.78
N ALA A 445 19.41 -16.31 -1.35
CA ALA A 445 19.07 -15.94 0.02
C ALA A 445 18.93 -17.19 0.88
N ARG A 446 19.70 -17.31 1.97
CA ARG A 446 19.34 -18.23 3.06
C ARG A 446 18.34 -17.53 3.95
N VAL A 447 17.20 -18.18 4.19
CA VAL A 447 16.07 -17.64 4.94
C VAL A 447 15.76 -18.61 6.08
N THR A 448 15.75 -18.08 7.29
CA THR A 448 15.37 -18.77 8.52
C THR A 448 14.00 -18.26 8.95
N LEU A 449 12.99 -19.12 8.91
CA LEU A 449 11.65 -18.85 9.41
C LEU A 449 11.47 -19.53 10.77
N THR A 450 11.40 -18.72 11.82
CA THR A 450 11.14 -19.19 13.19
C THR A 450 9.64 -19.04 13.50
N PRO A 451 8.91 -20.14 13.74
CA PRO A 451 7.49 -20.06 14.04
C PRO A 451 7.28 -19.52 15.47
N ILE A 452 6.43 -18.51 15.62
CA ILE A 452 6.01 -17.99 16.92
C ILE A 452 4.71 -18.69 17.32
N LEU A 453 4.78 -19.48 18.39
CA LEU A 453 3.68 -20.29 18.92
C LEU A 453 2.88 -19.53 19.99
N ALA A 454 1.78 -20.12 20.45
CA ALA A 454 0.96 -19.60 21.56
C ALA A 454 1.82 -19.19 22.79
N GLY A 455 1.53 -18.00 23.33
CA GLY A 455 2.34 -17.37 24.38
C GLY A 455 3.68 -16.81 23.90
N GLY A 456 3.83 -16.62 22.58
CA GLY A 456 5.00 -16.02 21.92
C GLY A 456 6.30 -16.81 22.05
N ARG A 457 6.24 -18.12 22.29
CA ARG A 457 7.43 -18.99 22.26
C ARG A 457 7.87 -19.22 20.82
N ALA A 458 9.13 -18.97 20.52
CA ALA A 458 9.77 -19.50 19.32
C ALA A 458 9.72 -21.05 19.35
N GLY A 459 9.27 -21.64 18.25
CA GLY A 459 9.40 -23.08 17.95
C GLY A 459 10.72 -23.38 17.23
N ASP A 460 10.82 -24.60 16.69
CA ASP A 460 11.99 -25.03 15.94
C ASP A 460 12.08 -24.27 14.59
N PRO A 461 13.20 -23.60 14.27
CA PRO A 461 13.33 -22.86 13.02
C PRO A 461 13.33 -23.75 11.76
N PHE A 462 12.71 -23.26 10.70
CA PHE A 462 12.81 -23.84 9.35
C PHE A 462 13.81 -23.02 8.53
N GLU A 463 14.82 -23.68 7.94
CA GLU A 463 15.79 -23.04 7.05
C GLU A 463 15.54 -23.46 5.60
N LEU A 464 15.47 -22.48 4.70
CA LEU A 464 15.39 -22.69 3.26
C LEU A 464 16.40 -21.80 2.53
N THR A 465 16.76 -22.18 1.30
CA THR A 465 17.58 -21.35 0.42
C THR A 465 16.79 -21.02 -0.84
N VAL A 466 16.44 -19.74 -1.02
CA VAL A 466 15.77 -19.26 -2.24
C VAL A 466 16.84 -18.93 -3.28
N PRO A 467 16.79 -19.46 -4.51
CA PRO A 467 17.67 -19.04 -5.60
C PRO A 467 17.54 -17.55 -5.93
N PRO A 468 18.50 -16.96 -6.67
CA PRO A 468 18.37 -15.60 -7.21
C PRO A 468 17.10 -15.46 -8.06
N ALA A 469 16.38 -14.35 -7.87
CA ALA A 469 15.19 -14.00 -8.66
C ALA A 469 14.09 -15.09 -8.72
N SER A 470 13.99 -15.91 -7.67
CA SER A 470 13.04 -17.01 -7.53
C SER A 470 12.14 -16.87 -6.30
N THR A 471 11.06 -17.63 -6.29
CA THR A 471 10.22 -17.88 -5.11
C THR A 471 10.50 -19.23 -4.46
N ALA A 472 9.96 -19.44 -3.27
CA ALA A 472 9.81 -20.74 -2.62
C ALA A 472 8.57 -20.74 -1.72
N ALA A 473 7.76 -21.80 -1.80
CA ALA A 473 6.75 -22.09 -0.78
C ALA A 473 7.40 -22.53 0.55
N VAL A 474 6.79 -22.14 1.67
CA VAL A 474 7.15 -22.55 3.03
C VAL A 474 6.15 -23.63 3.48
N PRO A 475 6.61 -24.80 3.96
CA PRO A 475 5.71 -25.85 4.41
C PRO A 475 4.75 -25.39 5.50
N THR A 476 3.46 -25.69 5.34
CA THR A 476 2.42 -25.39 6.33
C THR A 476 2.77 -26.04 7.68
N PRO A 477 2.80 -25.27 8.79
CA PRO A 477 3.25 -25.80 10.07
C PRO A 477 2.20 -26.73 10.70
N ALA A 478 2.64 -27.87 11.23
CA ALA A 478 1.77 -28.89 11.85
C ALA A 478 1.15 -28.49 13.22
N LYS A 479 1.25 -27.21 13.60
CA LYS A 479 0.69 -26.62 14.84
C LYS A 479 0.26 -25.20 14.52
N ALA A 480 -0.73 -24.68 15.25
CA ALA A 480 -1.10 -23.27 15.17
C ALA A 480 0.12 -22.36 15.43
N VAL A 481 0.53 -21.64 14.40
CA VAL A 481 1.57 -20.60 14.43
C VAL A 481 0.86 -19.26 14.43
N LEU A 482 1.27 -18.33 15.29
CA LEU A 482 0.69 -16.98 15.34
C LEU A 482 1.34 -16.08 14.29
N ALA A 483 2.68 -16.16 14.18
CA ALA A 483 3.45 -15.42 13.21
C ALA A 483 4.76 -16.16 12.84
N TRP A 484 5.34 -15.83 11.70
CA TRP A 484 6.73 -16.16 11.38
C TRP A 484 7.65 -14.98 11.72
N GLN A 485 8.73 -15.24 12.46
CA GLN A 485 9.91 -14.37 12.47
C GLN A 485 10.83 -14.81 11.34
N ILE A 486 11.07 -13.92 10.39
CA ILE A 486 11.84 -14.18 9.18
C ILE A 486 13.17 -13.46 9.30
N GLU A 487 14.27 -14.17 9.13
CA GLU A 487 15.63 -13.62 9.06
C GLU A 487 16.30 -14.14 7.78
N ALA A 488 16.92 -13.25 7.00
CA ALA A 488 17.46 -13.59 5.69
C ALA A 488 18.84 -12.97 5.45
N THR A 489 19.70 -13.68 4.69
CA THR A 489 21.05 -13.18 4.35
C THR A 489 21.09 -12.14 3.25
N GLU A 490 20.01 -12.06 2.46
CA GLU A 490 19.77 -11.07 1.41
C GLU A 490 18.33 -10.54 1.61
N PRO A 491 17.98 -9.34 1.13
CA PRO A 491 16.62 -8.81 1.28
C PRO A 491 15.58 -9.66 0.54
N VAL A 492 14.53 -10.09 1.24
CA VAL A 492 13.42 -10.88 0.69
C VAL A 492 12.07 -10.21 0.92
N LEU A 493 11.07 -10.57 0.10
CA LEU A 493 9.66 -10.37 0.42
C LEU A 493 9.07 -11.70 0.89
N ALA A 494 8.09 -11.63 1.78
CA ALA A 494 7.33 -12.78 2.21
C ALA A 494 5.87 -12.41 2.37
N THR A 495 5.00 -13.36 2.09
CA THR A 495 3.54 -13.22 2.18
C THR A 495 2.95 -14.47 2.81
N THR A 496 1.78 -14.32 3.41
CA THR A 496 0.90 -15.45 3.66
C THR A 496 -0.40 -15.26 2.90
N VAL A 497 -0.83 -16.32 2.26
CA VAL A 497 -2.19 -16.48 1.77
C VAL A 497 -2.99 -17.04 2.92
N VAL A 498 -4.18 -16.50 3.15
CA VAL A 498 -5.15 -17.08 4.07
C VAL A 498 -6.33 -17.51 3.21
N THR A 499 -6.75 -18.76 3.32
CA THR A 499 -7.91 -19.29 2.60
C THR A 499 -8.93 -19.86 3.56
N ALA A 500 -10.21 -19.74 3.23
CA ALA A 500 -11.27 -20.20 4.11
C ALA A 500 -12.46 -20.72 3.30
N ASP A 501 -12.88 -21.95 3.56
CA ASP A 501 -13.93 -22.62 2.77
C ASP A 501 -15.33 -22.13 3.17
N VAL A 502 -16.22 -22.08 2.20
CA VAL A 502 -17.64 -21.65 2.28
C VAL A 502 -18.49 -22.54 1.38
N THR A 503 -19.82 -22.53 1.54
CA THR A 503 -20.73 -23.44 0.81
C THR A 503 -20.55 -23.38 -0.72
N ASP A 504 -20.34 -22.18 -1.24
CA ASP A 504 -20.22 -21.87 -2.67
C ASP A 504 -18.78 -21.83 -3.19
N GLY A 505 -17.76 -22.19 -2.39
CA GLY A 505 -16.37 -22.26 -2.85
C GLY A 505 -15.34 -21.96 -1.75
N ARG A 506 -14.20 -21.37 -2.13
CA ARG A 506 -13.09 -21.08 -1.21
C ARG A 506 -12.62 -19.63 -1.29
N LEU A 507 -12.76 -18.90 -0.20
CA LEU A 507 -12.31 -17.51 -0.05
C LEU A 507 -10.77 -17.41 0.00
N LEU A 508 -10.21 -16.23 -0.28
CA LEU A 508 -8.78 -15.94 -0.16
C LEU A 508 -8.48 -14.46 0.15
N THR A 509 -7.44 -14.23 0.95
CA THR A 509 -6.79 -12.92 1.12
C THR A 509 -5.27 -13.09 1.22
N VAL A 510 -4.49 -12.03 0.98
CA VAL A 510 -3.03 -12.10 0.97
C VAL A 510 -2.41 -11.01 1.84
N LEU A 511 -1.63 -11.43 2.82
CA LEU A 511 -0.96 -10.56 3.79
C LEU A 511 0.54 -10.47 3.51
N PRO A 512 1.10 -9.27 3.28
CA PRO A 512 2.55 -9.07 3.24
C PRO A 512 3.17 -9.08 4.65
N ALA A 513 4.40 -9.57 4.75
CA ALA A 513 5.20 -9.48 5.96
C ALA A 513 5.54 -8.02 6.29
N THR A 514 5.41 -7.65 7.56
CA THR A 514 5.85 -6.35 8.07
C THR A 514 7.35 -6.37 8.29
N ALA A 515 8.09 -5.48 7.62
CA ALA A 515 9.53 -5.36 7.83
C ALA A 515 9.86 -5.05 9.30
N GLY A 516 10.84 -5.78 9.85
CA GLY A 516 11.25 -5.63 11.24
C GLY A 516 11.93 -4.28 11.45
N ILE A 517 11.39 -3.45 12.34
CA ILE A 517 11.90 -2.10 12.65
C ILE A 517 13.16 -2.20 13.55
N ALA A 518 14.17 -2.96 13.12
CA ALA A 518 15.38 -3.25 13.86
C ALA A 518 16.39 -2.08 13.82
N GLY A 519 16.03 -0.93 14.39
CA GLY A 519 16.88 0.26 14.41
C GLY A 519 16.53 1.27 15.51
N ALA A 520 17.51 2.07 15.90
CA ALA A 520 17.24 3.35 16.54
C ALA A 520 16.92 4.36 15.42
N ALA A 521 15.83 5.11 15.56
CA ALA A 521 15.47 6.13 14.59
C ALA A 521 16.40 7.35 14.75
N GLU A 522 17.39 7.48 13.87
CA GLU A 522 18.19 8.71 13.79
C GLU A 522 17.38 9.80 13.07
N VAL A 523 16.83 10.73 13.85
CA VAL A 523 16.13 11.90 13.31
C VAL A 523 17.11 13.05 13.15
N ALA A 524 17.48 13.36 11.91
CA ALA A 524 18.23 14.57 11.60
C ALA A 524 17.31 15.80 11.71
N VAL A 525 17.46 16.58 12.78
CA VAL A 525 16.72 17.83 12.97
C VAL A 525 17.52 19.00 12.36
N ASP A 526 17.06 19.51 11.22
CA ASP A 526 17.66 20.68 10.55
C ASP A 526 17.21 21.99 11.23
N LEU A 527 17.97 22.44 12.22
CA LEU A 527 17.73 23.70 12.94
C LEU A 527 18.23 24.90 12.13
N ARG A 528 17.35 25.45 11.29
CA ARG A 528 17.56 26.78 10.68
C ARG A 528 17.45 27.89 11.73
N ILE A 529 18.58 28.28 12.30
CA ILE A 529 18.72 29.54 13.04
C ILE A 529 18.89 30.67 12.01
N GLY A 530 18.01 31.68 12.07
CA GLY A 530 18.00 32.84 11.18
C GLY A 530 18.83 34.03 11.65
#